data_AF-A0A958MUS6-F1
#
_entry.id   AF-A0A958MUS6-F1
#
_cell.length_a   1.000
_cell.length_b   1.000
_cell.length_c   1.000
_cell.angle_alpha   90.00
_cell.angle_beta   90.00
_cell.angle_gamma   90.00
#
_symmetry.space_group_name_H-M   'P 1'
#
loop_
_entity.id
_entity.type
_entity.pdbx_description
1 polymer ?
#
loop_
_entity_poly.entity_id
_entity_poly.type
_entity_poly.pdbx_seq_one_letter_code
_entity_poly.pdbx_strand_id
1 'polypeptide(L)'
;MSRGIEFVQEPAALQNQFASDHWLQHFLEWRLPKAQFEKAKIELERFAVRVGPEMMDLAQQAEAQEPRLVQFDAWGRRIDKIEMSPAWDKLAAIAAEEGIVAEGYERSLGGFSRLYQLAKLYLYHPSSAVFSCPLAMT
;
A
#
# COMPACT_ATOMS: atom_id res chain seq x y z
N MET A 1 -21.85 -33.52 31.04
CA MET A 1 -21.31 -32.86 29.84
C MET A 1 -20.78 -31.49 30.26
N SER A 2 -19.51 -31.42 30.69
CA SER A 2 -18.88 -30.14 31.04
C SER A 2 -18.63 -29.36 29.75
N ARG A 3 -19.24 -28.18 29.62
CA ARG A 3 -18.86 -27.21 28.59
C ARG A 3 -17.42 -26.79 28.90
N GLY A 4 -16.48 -27.28 28.09
CA GLY A 4 -15.11 -26.78 28.13
C GLY A 4 -15.15 -25.29 27.85
N ILE A 5 -14.56 -24.49 28.73
CA ILE A 5 -14.27 -23.09 28.42
C ILE A 5 -13.12 -23.15 27.41
N GLU A 6 -13.44 -23.07 26.12
CA GLU A 6 -12.43 -22.96 25.07
C GLU A 6 -11.87 -21.54 25.10
N PHE A 7 -10.60 -21.42 25.49
CA PHE A 7 -9.84 -20.21 25.29
C PHE A 7 -9.61 -19.99 23.79
N VAL A 8 -9.95 -18.79 23.29
CA VAL A 8 -9.61 -18.34 21.95
C VAL A 8 -8.81 -17.05 22.08
N GLN A 9 -7.62 -17.03 21.47
CA GLN A 9 -6.75 -15.85 21.45
C GLN A 9 -7.35 -14.76 20.55
N GLU A 10 -7.32 -13.52 21.00
CA GLU A 10 -7.71 -12.38 20.18
C GLU A 10 -6.72 -12.19 19.00
N PRO A 11 -7.22 -11.98 17.77
CA PRO A 11 -6.36 -11.78 16.61
C PRO A 11 -5.63 -10.45 16.67
N ALA A 12 -4.45 -10.39 16.04
CA ALA A 12 -3.77 -9.12 15.83
C ALA A 12 -4.60 -8.23 14.90
N ALA A 13 -4.69 -6.95 15.24
CA ALA A 13 -5.37 -5.94 14.44
C ALA A 13 -4.38 -4.87 13.98
N LEU A 14 -4.46 -4.49 12.71
CA LEU A 14 -3.64 -3.42 12.16
C LEU A 14 -4.12 -2.07 12.69
N GLN A 15 -3.22 -1.31 13.32
CA GLN A 15 -3.49 0.06 13.72
C GLN A 15 -3.26 1.02 12.54
N ASN A 16 -3.63 2.29 12.68
CA ASN A 16 -3.32 3.30 11.67
C ASN A 16 -1.79 3.47 11.57
N GLN A 17 -1.21 3.08 10.43
CA GLN A 17 0.23 2.92 10.25
C GLN A 17 1.02 4.23 10.32
N PHE A 18 0.39 5.39 10.08
CA PHE A 18 1.05 6.68 10.27
C PHE A 18 0.92 7.16 11.72
N ALA A 19 -0.29 7.09 12.28
CA ALA A 19 -0.55 7.57 13.64
C ALA A 19 0.20 6.77 14.71
N SER A 20 0.41 5.46 14.50
CA SER A 20 1.17 4.60 15.41
C SER A 20 2.69 4.73 15.23
N ASP A 21 3.16 5.19 14.07
CA ASP A 21 4.59 5.32 13.75
C ASP A 21 5.13 6.70 14.17
N HIS A 22 5.47 6.79 15.46
CA HIS A 22 6.04 7.99 16.07
C HIS A 22 7.41 8.36 15.47
N TRP A 23 8.16 7.37 14.96
CA TRP A 23 9.47 7.60 14.35
C TRP A 23 9.33 8.28 12.99
N LEU A 24 8.40 7.81 12.15
CA LEU A 24 8.10 8.47 10.89
C LEU A 24 7.62 9.91 11.12
N GLN A 25 6.69 10.12 12.05
CA GLN A 25 6.20 11.46 12.38
C GLN A 25 7.32 12.39 12.84
N HIS A 26 8.14 11.95 13.80
CA HIS A 26 9.24 12.75 14.33
C HIS A 26 10.31 13.03 13.26
N PHE A 27 10.62 12.04 12.42
CA PHE A 27 11.57 12.21 11.32
C PHE A 27 11.09 13.25 10.31
N LEU A 28 9.80 13.22 9.94
CA LEU A 28 9.23 14.20 9.02
C LEU A 28 9.19 15.60 9.65
N GLU A 29 8.82 15.72 10.92
CA GLU A 29 8.86 16.99 11.66
C GLU A 29 10.26 17.59 11.70
N TRP A 30 11.28 16.74 11.89
CA TRP A 30 12.68 17.18 11.91
C TRP A 30 13.19 17.60 10.52
N ARG A 31 12.74 16.94 9.45
CA ARG A 31 13.28 17.15 8.09
C ARG A 31 12.52 18.15 7.25
N LEU A 32 11.24 18.37 7.54
CA LEU A 32 10.40 19.27 6.77
C LEU A 32 10.29 20.63 7.50
N PRO A 33 10.32 21.76 6.77
CA PRO A 33 9.92 23.02 7.38
C PRO A 33 8.46 22.94 7.80
N LYS A 34 8.11 23.67 8.86
CA LYS A 34 6.81 23.55 9.55
C LYS A 34 5.60 23.54 8.61
N ALA A 35 5.55 24.44 7.63
CA ALA A 35 4.42 24.52 6.70
C ALA A 35 4.27 23.25 5.83
N GLN A 36 5.39 22.69 5.36
CA GLN A 36 5.40 21.45 4.58
C GLN A 36 5.08 20.24 5.45
N PHE A 37 5.55 20.22 6.69
CA PHE A 37 5.22 19.16 7.64
C PHE A 37 3.72 19.09 7.89
N GLU A 38 3.07 20.21 8.24
CA GLU A 38 1.62 20.24 8.50
C GLU A 38 0.82 19.77 7.28
N LYS A 39 1.20 20.21 6.07
CA LYS A 39 0.54 19.76 4.83
C LYS A 39 0.75 18.26 4.59
N ALA A 40 1.98 17.76 4.74
CA ALA A 40 2.28 16.34 4.57
C ALA A 40 1.56 15.47 5.60
N LYS A 41 1.51 15.92 6.86
CA LYS A 41 0.88 15.21 7.97
C LYS A 41 -0.60 14.96 7.71
N ILE A 42 -1.35 15.98 7.32
CA ILE A 42 -2.79 15.86 7.01
C ILE A 42 -3.02 14.80 5.92
N GLU A 43 -2.25 14.87 4.84
CA GLU A 43 -2.40 13.90 3.74
C GLU A 43 -1.93 12.50 4.11
N LEU A 44 -0.88 12.35 4.92
CA LEU A 44 -0.40 11.04 5.38
C LEU A 44 -1.38 10.40 6.38
N GLU A 45 -2.02 11.17 7.26
CA GLU A 45 -3.09 10.68 8.14
C GLU A 45 -4.28 10.15 7.32
N ARG A 46 -4.72 10.92 6.32
CA ARG A 46 -5.79 10.54 5.41
C ARG A 46 -5.42 9.31 4.58
N PHE A 47 -4.17 9.24 4.09
CA PHE A 47 -3.65 8.10 3.34
C PHE A 47 -3.51 6.84 4.21
N ALA A 48 -3.12 6.99 5.48
CA ALA A 48 -2.94 5.89 6.42
C ALA A 48 -4.24 5.14 6.75
N VAL A 49 -5.40 5.81 6.66
CA VAL A 49 -6.71 5.15 6.74
C VAL A 49 -6.89 4.17 5.58
N ARG A 50 -6.45 4.54 4.38
CA ARG A 50 -6.60 3.75 3.15
C ARG A 50 -5.62 2.57 3.09
N VAL A 51 -4.35 2.77 3.45
CA VAL A 51 -3.36 1.67 3.51
C VAL A 51 -3.55 0.72 4.70
N GLY A 52 -4.59 0.96 5.51
CA GLY A 52 -5.00 0.15 6.64
C GLY A 52 -5.70 -1.16 6.22
N PRO A 53 -6.78 -1.56 6.91
CA PRO A 53 -7.42 -2.86 6.70
C PRO A 53 -7.85 -3.14 5.25
N GLU A 54 -8.41 -2.15 4.55
CA GLU A 54 -8.88 -2.32 3.16
C GLU A 54 -7.75 -2.79 2.24
N MET A 55 -6.60 -2.11 2.27
CA MET A 55 -5.48 -2.45 1.41
C MET A 55 -4.80 -3.75 1.83
N MET A 56 -4.75 -4.03 3.15
CA MET A 56 -4.26 -5.30 3.67
C MET A 56 -5.12 -6.49 3.20
N ASP A 57 -6.45 -6.34 3.18
CA ASP A 57 -7.36 -7.36 2.66
C ASP A 57 -7.15 -7.60 1.17
N LEU A 58 -6.91 -6.55 0.38
CA LEU A 58 -6.56 -6.67 -1.03
C LEU A 58 -5.21 -7.38 -1.22
N ALA A 59 -4.20 -7.06 -0.40
CA ALA A 59 -2.92 -7.76 -0.45
C ALA A 59 -3.09 -9.25 -0.18
N GLN A 60 -3.81 -9.62 0.88
CA GLN A 60 -4.08 -11.02 1.21
C GLN A 60 -4.83 -11.74 0.09
N GLN A 61 -5.80 -11.09 -0.55
CA GLN A 61 -6.51 -11.64 -1.71
C GLN A 61 -5.58 -11.82 -2.93
N ALA A 62 -4.65 -10.88 -3.14
CA ALA A 62 -3.68 -10.97 -4.22
C ALA A 62 -2.70 -12.12 -3.99
N GLU A 63 -2.18 -12.27 -2.78
CA GLU A 63 -1.29 -13.38 -2.41
C GLU A 63 -2.00 -14.74 -2.44
N ALA A 64 -3.29 -14.79 -2.08
CA ALA A 64 -4.08 -16.01 -2.15
C ALA A 64 -4.36 -16.48 -3.59
N GLN A 65 -4.21 -15.60 -4.59
CA GLN A 65 -4.41 -15.88 -6.01
C GLN A 65 -3.20 -15.43 -6.84
N GLU A 66 -2.13 -16.22 -6.74
CA GLU A 66 -0.90 -16.01 -7.50
C GLU A 66 -1.13 -15.92 -9.02
N PRO A 67 -0.29 -15.14 -9.74
CA PRO A 67 -0.43 -14.96 -11.18
C PRO A 67 -0.20 -16.26 -11.95
N ARG A 68 -1.05 -16.51 -12.96
CA ARG A 68 -0.99 -17.73 -13.78
C ARG A 68 -0.72 -17.42 -15.25
N LEU A 69 0.26 -18.10 -15.83
CA LEU A 69 0.52 -18.06 -17.28
C LEU A 69 -0.43 -19.02 -18.02
N VAL A 70 -1.22 -18.47 -18.94
CA VAL A 70 -2.02 -19.20 -19.93
C VAL A 70 -1.34 -19.06 -21.28
N GLN A 71 -0.60 -20.10 -21.65
CA GLN A 71 0.18 -20.06 -22.89
C GLN A 71 -0.70 -20.21 -24.14
N PHE A 72 -1.71 -21.09 -24.11
CA PHE A 72 -2.55 -21.39 -25.26
C PHE A 72 -4.04 -21.25 -24.92
N ASP A 73 -4.84 -20.85 -25.92
CA ASP A 73 -6.30 -20.88 -25.83
C ASP A 73 -6.85 -22.33 -25.97
N ALA A 74 -8.16 -22.48 -25.83
CA ALA A 74 -8.84 -23.78 -25.95
C ALA A 74 -8.78 -24.41 -27.36
N TRP A 75 -8.23 -23.70 -28.36
CA TRP A 75 -8.11 -24.13 -29.76
C TRP A 75 -6.65 -24.30 -30.20
N GLY A 76 -5.69 -24.25 -29.25
CA GLY A 76 -4.27 -24.44 -29.51
C GLY A 76 -3.54 -23.20 -30.06
N ARG A 77 -4.18 -22.01 -30.08
CA ARG A 77 -3.49 -20.76 -30.46
C ARG A 77 -2.66 -20.24 -29.29
N ARG A 78 -1.43 -19.82 -29.56
CA ARG A 78 -0.54 -19.19 -28.56
C ARG A 78 -1.07 -17.78 -28.20
N ILE A 79 -1.26 -17.50 -26.91
CA ILE A 79 -1.79 -16.22 -26.40
C ILE A 79 -0.93 -15.55 -25.31
N ASP A 80 -0.08 -16.31 -24.58
CA ASP A 80 0.82 -15.78 -23.54
C ASP A 80 0.16 -14.85 -22.51
N LYS A 81 -1.08 -15.16 -22.12
CA LYS A 81 -1.85 -14.34 -21.19
C LYS A 81 -1.39 -14.61 -19.77
N ILE A 82 -1.09 -13.56 -19.01
CA ILE A 82 -0.91 -13.64 -17.55
C ILE A 82 -2.23 -13.28 -16.89
N GLU A 83 -2.79 -14.20 -16.12
CA GLU A 83 -3.99 -13.99 -15.33
C GLU A 83 -3.59 -13.54 -13.93
N MET A 84 -3.94 -12.30 -13.59
CA MET A 84 -3.72 -11.69 -12.28
C MET A 84 -4.98 -11.79 -11.44
N SER A 85 -4.85 -11.64 -10.11
CA SER A 85 -6.00 -11.44 -9.25
C SER A 85 -6.63 -10.05 -9.48
N PRO A 86 -7.96 -9.91 -9.40
CA PRO A 86 -8.59 -8.58 -9.43
C PRO A 86 -8.12 -7.65 -8.30
N ALA A 87 -7.65 -8.24 -7.19
CA ALA A 87 -7.11 -7.48 -6.05
C ALA A 87 -5.78 -6.81 -6.42
N TRP A 88 -4.92 -7.48 -7.19
CA TRP A 88 -3.69 -6.90 -7.72
C TRP A 88 -3.95 -5.64 -8.56
N ASP A 89 -4.94 -5.71 -9.47
CA ASP A 89 -5.33 -4.57 -10.31
C ASP A 89 -5.89 -3.40 -9.48
N LYS A 90 -6.59 -3.69 -8.38
CA LYS A 90 -7.05 -2.66 -7.45
C LYS A 90 -5.91 -2.00 -6.69
N LEU A 91 -4.89 -2.75 -6.27
CA LEU A 91 -3.68 -2.19 -5.64
C LEU A 91 -2.93 -1.24 -6.58
N ALA A 92 -2.93 -1.56 -7.89
CA ALA A 92 -2.42 -0.68 -8.95
C ALA A 92 -3.24 0.61 -9.05
N ALA A 93 -4.57 0.51 -9.08
CA ALA A 93 -5.46 1.65 -9.15
C ALA A 93 -5.29 2.59 -7.94
N ILE A 94 -5.21 2.02 -6.73
CA ILE A 94 -4.93 2.78 -5.51
C ILE A 94 -3.60 3.54 -5.66
N ALA A 95 -2.54 2.90 -6.15
CA ALA A 95 -1.26 3.57 -6.32
C ALA A 95 -1.32 4.79 -7.27
N ALA A 96 -2.12 4.69 -8.33
CA ALA A 96 -2.32 5.77 -9.29
C ALA A 96 -3.17 6.90 -8.70
N GLU A 97 -4.30 6.59 -8.08
CA GLU A 97 -5.17 7.56 -7.41
C GLU A 97 -4.45 8.29 -6.28
N GLU A 98 -3.58 7.58 -5.58
CA GLU A 98 -2.80 8.11 -4.47
C GLU A 98 -1.50 8.77 -4.91
N GLY A 99 -1.21 8.81 -6.20
CA GLY A 99 -0.02 9.48 -6.72
C GLY A 99 1.28 8.97 -6.10
N ILE A 100 1.40 7.67 -5.79
CA ILE A 100 2.58 7.11 -5.11
C ILE A 100 3.88 7.39 -5.88
N VAL A 101 3.81 7.41 -7.21
CA VAL A 101 4.92 7.85 -8.08
C VAL A 101 4.82 9.36 -8.37
N ALA A 102 3.63 9.83 -8.74
CA ALA A 102 3.39 11.21 -9.21
C ALA A 102 3.83 12.29 -8.21
N GLU A 103 3.65 12.07 -6.90
CA GLU A 103 3.96 13.03 -5.85
C GLU A 103 5.42 13.52 -5.90
N GLY A 104 6.35 12.64 -6.29
CA GLY A 104 7.78 12.97 -6.42
C GLY A 104 8.08 13.93 -7.57
N TYR A 105 7.16 14.07 -8.53
CA TYR A 105 7.30 14.87 -9.75
C TYR A 105 6.44 16.13 -9.74
N GLU A 106 5.28 16.11 -9.09
CA GLU A 106 4.37 17.27 -8.99
C GLU A 106 4.95 18.42 -8.15
N ARG A 107 5.91 18.12 -7.29
CA ARG A 107 6.62 19.12 -6.46
C ARG A 107 5.67 19.97 -5.59
N SER A 108 4.59 19.36 -5.10
CA SER A 108 3.58 19.98 -4.22
C SER A 108 4.13 20.56 -2.91
N LEU A 109 5.32 20.10 -2.48
CA LEU A 109 6.11 20.56 -1.33
C LEU A 109 7.49 21.11 -1.75
N GLY A 110 7.65 21.48 -3.02
CA GLY A 110 8.93 21.95 -3.57
C GLY A 110 10.02 20.89 -3.50
N GLY A 111 11.20 21.26 -3.00
CA GLY A 111 12.36 20.36 -2.86
C GLY A 111 12.13 19.16 -1.94
N PHE A 112 11.07 19.18 -1.12
CA PHE A 112 10.74 18.12 -0.17
C PHE A 112 9.77 17.07 -0.74
N SER A 113 9.26 17.25 -1.96
CA SER A 113 8.29 16.32 -2.54
C SER A 113 8.82 14.90 -2.71
N ARG A 114 10.13 14.71 -2.93
CA ARG A 114 10.72 13.37 -2.97
C ARG A 114 10.67 12.68 -1.60
N LEU A 115 10.91 13.42 -0.52
CA LEU A 115 10.82 12.89 0.84
C LEU A 115 9.38 12.52 1.18
N TYR A 116 8.42 13.37 0.81
CA TYR A 116 7.00 13.10 0.99
C TYR A 116 6.53 11.89 0.19
N GLN A 117 6.93 11.78 -1.08
CA GLN A 117 6.66 10.60 -1.91
C GLN A 117 7.19 9.32 -1.26
N LEU A 118 8.42 9.34 -0.72
CA LEU A 118 8.99 8.18 -0.02
C LEU A 118 8.25 7.84 1.27
N ALA A 119 7.72 8.83 2.00
CA ALA A 119 6.85 8.56 3.16
C ALA A 119 5.55 7.87 2.75
N LYS A 120 4.93 8.26 1.63
CA LYS A 120 3.76 7.54 1.08
C LYS A 120 4.14 6.13 0.64
N LEU A 121 5.25 5.96 -0.07
CA LEU A 121 5.73 4.65 -0.51
C LEU A 121 6.01 3.71 0.69
N TYR A 122 6.60 4.24 1.76
CA TYR A 122 6.86 3.50 3.00
C TYR A 122 5.57 2.97 3.63
N LEU A 123 4.52 3.78 3.68
CA LEU A 123 3.21 3.36 4.19
C LEU A 123 2.48 2.41 3.23
N TYR A 124 2.66 2.58 1.92
CA TYR A 124 2.05 1.74 0.88
C TYR A 124 2.64 0.34 0.81
N HIS A 125 3.98 0.24 0.87
CA HIS A 125 4.72 -0.98 0.54
C HIS A 125 4.27 -2.22 1.33
N PRO A 126 4.14 -2.19 2.67
CA PRO A 126 3.79 -3.38 3.46
C PRO A 126 2.42 -3.97 3.13
N SER A 127 1.47 -3.14 2.68
CA SER A 127 0.11 -3.55 2.33
C SER A 127 -0.09 -3.72 0.81
N SER A 128 0.98 -3.76 0.01
CA SER A 128 0.88 -3.68 -1.46
C SER A 128 0.97 -5.02 -2.21
N ALA A 129 1.10 -6.16 -1.51
CA ALA A 129 1.49 -7.43 -2.14
C ALA A 129 2.73 -7.29 -3.05
N VAL A 130 3.63 -6.36 -2.71
CA VAL A 130 4.82 -6.01 -3.51
C VAL A 130 4.50 -5.27 -4.83
N PHE A 131 3.30 -4.69 -5.01
CA PHE A 131 3.01 -3.78 -6.15
C PHE A 131 3.95 -2.56 -6.17
N SER A 132 4.58 -2.24 -5.04
CA SER A 132 5.72 -1.31 -4.97
C SER A 132 6.87 -1.60 -5.95
N CYS A 133 7.08 -2.85 -6.37
CA CYS A 133 8.12 -3.23 -7.33
C CYS A 133 7.86 -2.63 -8.73
N PRO A 134 6.68 -2.84 -9.36
CA PRO A 134 6.27 -2.08 -10.54
C PRO A 134 6.43 -0.56 -10.38
N LEU A 135 6.05 0.00 -9.23
CA LEU A 135 6.16 1.45 -8.99
C LEU A 135 7.61 1.95 -8.95
N ALA A 136 8.55 1.13 -8.48
CA ALA A 136 9.97 1.49 -8.50
C ALA A 136 10.57 1.51 -9.91
N MET A 137 9.97 0.78 -10.86
CA MET A 137 10.38 0.71 -12.26
C MET A 137 9.60 1.69 -13.17
N THR A 138 8.61 2.40 -12.63
CA THR A 138 7.78 3.40 -13.33
C THR A 138 8.40 4.79 -13.24
#